data_AF-A0A1X7P290-F1
#
_entry.id   AF-A0A1X7P290-F1
#
_cell.length_a   1.000
_cell.length_b   1.000
_cell.length_c   1.000
_cell.angle_alpha   90.00
_cell.angle_beta   90.00
_cell.angle_gamma   90.00
#
_symmetry.space_group_name_H-M   'P 1'
#
loop_
_entity.id
_entity.type
_entity.pdbx_description
1 polymer ?
#
loop_
_entity_poly.entity_id
_entity_poly.type
_entity_poly.pdbx_seq_one_letter_code
_entity_poly.pdbx_strand_id
1 'polypeptide(L)'
;MSDTSPRLELPYIQPAQAQKHVTHNEALRVLDVLVQLTVEAFGATTPPTLPHEGEVYALGFGANDAWSGQDEALAVWVDGAWQFHRPQVGWRATLAASAEIRIWTGTSWQPVSANVDFDNLDGVGVNTASDPINRLAVAAPATLLNHEGAGHHLKINKAATSDTAALLFQTNWAGRAEIGLAGEDAFSIKLSGDGVVWDEALRITPGMQVYHSGNVVGTVAASPGVGDALFETGANANGGFTKFADGTMMCWANGFATASGAAANWTFPATFAGAAVAVTATVEGGSAAIVTIDGQSASGVEVRSFDTAGSEAVAPAVSLVALGRWF
;
A
#
# COMPACT_ATOMS: atom_id res chain seq x y z
N MET A 1 -35.05 -1.63 62.56
CA MET A 1 -35.21 -1.84 61.11
C MET A 1 -35.16 -0.47 60.48
N SER A 2 -34.42 -0.29 59.39
CA SER A 2 -34.42 0.96 58.64
C SER A 2 -35.80 1.21 58.04
N ASP A 3 -36.21 2.48 57.96
CA ASP A 3 -37.45 2.90 57.30
C ASP A 3 -37.27 3.12 55.79
N THR A 4 -36.04 3.00 55.29
CA THR A 4 -35.66 3.18 53.88
C THR A 4 -34.74 2.06 53.38
N SER A 5 -34.71 1.85 52.06
CA SER A 5 -33.77 0.95 51.40
C SER A 5 -32.34 1.51 51.38
N PRO A 6 -31.31 0.63 51.36
CA PRO A 6 -29.92 1.05 51.56
C PRO A 6 -29.27 1.77 50.37
N ARG A 7 -29.70 1.55 49.12
CA ARG A 7 -29.02 2.12 47.93
C ARG A 7 -29.70 3.38 47.40
N LEU A 8 -31.03 3.36 47.28
CA LEU A 8 -31.84 4.41 46.66
C LEU A 8 -32.73 5.16 47.66
N GLU A 9 -32.61 4.84 48.95
CA GLU A 9 -33.37 5.49 50.04
C GLU A 9 -34.90 5.41 49.84
N LEU A 10 -35.38 4.31 49.25
CA LEU A 10 -36.81 4.09 48.99
C LEU A 10 -37.56 3.87 50.31
N PRO A 11 -38.62 4.64 50.61
CA PRO A 11 -39.34 4.51 51.87
C PRO A 11 -40.13 3.19 51.95
N TYR A 12 -39.98 2.47 53.05
CA TYR A 12 -40.74 1.25 53.35
C TYR A 12 -42.10 1.56 53.98
N ILE A 13 -43.08 0.71 53.69
CA ILE A 13 -44.39 0.75 54.34
C ILE A 13 -44.25 0.17 55.75
N GLN A 14 -44.69 0.93 56.76
CA GLN A 14 -44.68 0.51 58.15
C GLN A 14 -45.71 -0.61 58.43
N PRO A 15 -45.49 -1.46 59.46
CA PRO A 15 -46.40 -2.55 59.79
C PRO A 15 -47.85 -2.09 60.03
N ALA A 16 -48.81 -2.80 59.42
CA ALA A 16 -50.25 -2.54 59.54
C ALA A 16 -51.06 -3.85 59.41
N GLN A 17 -52.38 -3.80 59.59
CA GLN A 17 -53.25 -4.97 59.41
C GLN A 17 -53.16 -5.54 57.99
N ALA A 18 -53.24 -6.88 57.89
CA ALA A 18 -53.16 -7.69 56.67
C ALA A 18 -51.77 -7.82 55.99
N GLN A 19 -50.67 -7.43 56.64
CA GLN A 19 -49.29 -7.75 56.22
C GLN A 19 -48.88 -7.35 54.79
N LYS A 20 -49.63 -6.46 54.12
CA LYS A 20 -49.32 -5.97 52.76
C LYS A 20 -47.93 -5.31 52.62
N HIS A 21 -47.38 -4.82 53.72
CA HIS A 21 -46.04 -4.24 53.77
C HIS A 21 -44.95 -5.27 53.47
N VAL A 22 -45.17 -6.55 53.79
CA VAL A 22 -44.18 -7.61 53.57
C VAL A 22 -43.87 -7.75 52.08
N THR A 23 -44.89 -8.02 51.26
CA THR A 23 -44.71 -8.24 49.81
C THR A 23 -44.29 -6.98 49.07
N HIS A 24 -44.79 -5.81 49.48
CA HIS A 24 -44.42 -4.55 48.83
C HIS A 24 -42.98 -4.12 49.16
N ASN A 25 -42.56 -4.18 50.42
CA ASN A 25 -41.20 -3.83 50.80
C ASN A 25 -40.19 -4.81 50.20
N GLU A 26 -40.55 -6.08 50.01
CA GLU A 26 -39.73 -7.04 49.27
C GLU A 26 -39.54 -6.61 47.80
N ALA A 27 -40.59 -6.16 47.13
CA ALA A 27 -40.47 -5.61 45.78
C ALA A 27 -39.58 -4.36 45.73
N LEU A 28 -39.65 -3.48 46.74
CA LEU A 28 -38.78 -2.31 46.84
C LEU A 28 -37.32 -2.70 47.07
N ARG A 29 -37.04 -3.73 47.89
CA ARG A 29 -35.70 -4.27 48.09
C ARG A 29 -35.09 -4.78 46.79
N VAL A 30 -35.86 -5.52 46.00
CA VAL A 30 -35.42 -5.97 44.66
C VAL A 30 -35.14 -4.77 43.75
N LEU A 31 -36.03 -3.77 43.71
CA LEU A 31 -35.83 -2.58 42.89
C LEU A 31 -34.60 -1.76 43.31
N ASP A 32 -34.32 -1.67 44.60
CA ASP A 32 -33.14 -0.97 45.16
C ASP A 32 -31.81 -1.54 44.65
N VAL A 33 -31.77 -2.86 44.45
CA VAL A 33 -30.60 -3.56 43.91
C VAL A 33 -30.50 -3.37 42.39
N LEU A 34 -31.61 -3.55 41.68
CA LEU A 34 -31.63 -3.68 40.22
C LEU A 34 -31.63 -2.35 39.47
N VAL A 35 -32.23 -1.31 40.03
CA VAL A 35 -32.28 0.02 39.41
C VAL A 35 -30.90 0.66 39.54
N GLN A 36 -30.34 1.13 38.40
CA GLN A 36 -28.98 1.66 38.34
C GLN A 36 -27.96 0.67 38.93
N LEU A 37 -28.05 -0.61 38.54
CA LEU A 37 -27.22 -1.68 39.07
C LEU A 37 -25.72 -1.36 38.93
N THR A 38 -25.12 -1.05 40.06
CA THR A 38 -23.66 -0.92 40.23
C THR A 38 -23.16 -2.08 41.06
N VAL A 39 -22.10 -2.73 40.58
CA VAL A 39 -21.44 -3.87 41.24
C VAL A 39 -20.00 -3.53 41.59
N GLU A 40 -19.51 -4.10 42.68
CA GLU A 40 -18.14 -3.97 43.15
C GLU A 40 -17.16 -4.80 42.31
N ALA A 41 -17.61 -5.97 41.85
CA ALA A 41 -16.84 -6.83 40.97
C ALA A 41 -17.73 -7.72 40.09
N PHE A 42 -17.20 -8.07 38.92
CA PHE A 42 -17.72 -9.13 38.06
C PHE A 42 -16.90 -10.40 38.24
N GLY A 43 -17.56 -11.56 38.29
CA GLY A 43 -16.91 -12.86 38.40
C GLY A 43 -16.34 -13.16 39.79
N ALA A 44 -16.79 -12.46 40.83
CA ALA A 44 -16.34 -12.71 42.19
C ALA A 44 -16.82 -14.09 42.67
N THR A 45 -15.96 -14.84 43.36
CA THR A 45 -16.28 -16.20 43.85
C THR A 45 -16.18 -16.34 45.36
N THR A 46 -15.52 -15.41 46.05
CA THR A 46 -15.33 -15.38 47.51
C THR A 46 -15.93 -14.11 48.10
N PRO A 47 -16.78 -14.18 49.14
CA PRO A 47 -17.31 -12.99 49.80
C PRO A 47 -16.20 -12.13 50.43
N PRO A 48 -16.33 -10.79 50.45
CA PRO A 48 -15.44 -9.94 51.23
C PRO A 48 -15.59 -10.25 52.73
N THR A 49 -14.51 -10.04 53.49
CA THR A 49 -14.50 -10.29 54.94
C THR A 49 -15.32 -9.27 55.74
N LEU A 50 -15.50 -8.06 55.20
CA LEU A 50 -16.26 -6.97 55.78
C LEU A 50 -17.11 -6.28 54.70
N PRO A 51 -18.24 -6.88 54.28
CA PRO A 51 -19.14 -6.25 53.32
C PRO A 51 -19.83 -5.02 53.94
N HIS A 52 -20.00 -3.98 53.14
CA HIS A 52 -20.81 -2.80 53.50
C HIS A 52 -22.25 -2.96 53.02
N GLU A 53 -23.17 -2.32 53.74
CA GLU A 53 -24.58 -2.31 53.39
C GLU A 53 -24.81 -1.78 51.97
N GLY A 54 -25.55 -2.53 51.15
CA GLY A 54 -25.88 -2.19 49.77
C GLY A 54 -24.83 -2.56 48.72
N GLU A 55 -23.67 -3.12 49.12
CA GLU A 55 -22.67 -3.63 48.16
C GLU A 55 -23.25 -4.80 47.36
N VAL A 56 -23.03 -4.78 46.04
CA VAL A 56 -23.47 -5.84 45.13
C VAL A 56 -22.28 -6.44 44.40
N TYR A 57 -22.22 -7.77 44.33
CA TYR A 57 -21.22 -8.51 43.57
C TYR A 57 -21.93 -9.32 42.48
N ALA A 58 -21.44 -9.24 41.25
CA ALA A 58 -21.86 -10.17 40.19
C ALA A 58 -20.97 -11.41 40.26
N LEU A 59 -21.55 -12.52 40.71
CA LEU A 59 -20.81 -13.74 41.01
C LEU A 59 -20.34 -14.46 39.74
N GLY A 60 -19.17 -15.09 39.84
CA GLY A 60 -18.64 -16.02 38.85
C GLY A 60 -19.11 -17.45 39.10
N PHE A 61 -18.53 -18.39 38.36
CA PHE A 61 -18.68 -19.82 38.62
C PHE A 61 -17.70 -20.26 39.72
N GLY A 62 -18.15 -21.10 40.65
CA GLY A 62 -17.35 -21.57 41.77
C GLY A 62 -17.45 -20.70 43.02
N ALA A 63 -18.61 -20.07 43.22
CA ALA A 63 -18.92 -19.31 44.42
C ALA A 63 -18.81 -20.21 45.67
N ASN A 64 -18.17 -19.70 46.72
CA ASN A 64 -17.84 -20.43 47.94
C ASN A 64 -18.28 -19.69 49.20
N ASP A 65 -18.01 -20.29 50.36
CA ASP A 65 -18.44 -19.79 51.67
C ASP A 65 -19.93 -19.42 51.69
N ALA A 66 -20.26 -18.19 52.11
CA ALA A 66 -21.63 -17.70 52.16
C ALA A 66 -22.30 -17.58 50.78
N TRP A 67 -21.54 -17.65 49.69
CA TRP A 67 -22.03 -17.60 48.31
C TRP A 67 -22.17 -18.97 47.66
N SER A 68 -21.88 -20.07 48.37
CA SER A 68 -21.95 -21.43 47.85
C SER A 68 -23.32 -21.76 47.24
N GLY A 69 -23.31 -22.25 46.00
CA GLY A 69 -24.52 -22.61 45.23
C GLY A 69 -25.24 -21.43 44.56
N GLN A 70 -24.67 -20.23 44.63
CA GLN A 70 -25.22 -19.00 44.04
C GLN A 70 -24.41 -18.52 42.85
N ASP A 71 -23.78 -19.45 42.13
CA ASP A 71 -23.04 -19.15 40.90
C ASP A 71 -23.88 -18.28 39.96
N GLU A 72 -23.23 -17.28 39.35
CA GLU A 72 -23.83 -16.34 38.39
C GLU A 72 -24.92 -15.41 38.94
N ALA A 73 -25.24 -15.47 40.24
CA ALA A 73 -26.18 -14.55 40.87
C ALA A 73 -25.56 -13.16 41.12
N LEU A 74 -26.41 -12.17 41.36
CA LEU A 74 -26.05 -10.93 42.03
C LEU A 74 -26.18 -11.16 43.54
N ALA A 75 -25.08 -11.05 44.27
CA ALA A 75 -25.07 -11.11 45.72
C ALA A 75 -25.08 -9.69 46.29
N VAL A 76 -26.09 -9.33 47.08
CA VAL A 76 -26.17 -8.04 47.78
C VAL A 76 -26.09 -8.24 49.28
N TRP A 77 -25.34 -7.38 49.97
CA TRP A 77 -25.31 -7.36 51.43
C TRP A 77 -26.36 -6.39 51.98
N VAL A 78 -27.41 -6.91 52.62
CA VAL A 78 -28.51 -6.12 53.19
C VAL A 78 -28.95 -6.69 54.54
N ASP A 79 -29.20 -5.83 55.52
CA ASP A 79 -29.65 -6.20 56.87
C ASP A 79 -28.75 -7.25 57.55
N GLY A 80 -27.44 -7.23 57.24
CA GLY A 80 -26.47 -8.18 57.78
C GLY A 80 -26.52 -9.59 57.19
N ALA A 81 -27.15 -9.77 56.03
CA ALA A 81 -27.20 -11.04 55.31
C ALA A 81 -27.00 -10.87 53.80
N TRP A 82 -26.52 -11.93 53.14
CA TRP A 82 -26.46 -11.99 51.68
C TRP A 82 -27.83 -12.33 51.10
N GLN A 83 -28.32 -11.50 50.18
CA GLN A 83 -29.46 -11.79 49.33
C GLN A 83 -28.98 -12.04 47.90
N PHE A 84 -29.64 -12.94 47.18
CA PHE A 84 -29.22 -13.38 45.86
C PHE A 84 -30.30 -13.17 44.82
N HIS A 85 -29.95 -12.53 43.71
CA HIS A 85 -30.85 -12.28 42.58
C HIS A 85 -30.26 -12.84 41.29
N ARG A 86 -31.00 -13.67 40.57
CA ARG A 86 -30.54 -14.20 39.28
C ARG A 86 -30.70 -13.15 38.18
N PRO A 87 -29.64 -12.76 37.45
CA PRO A 87 -29.75 -11.83 36.35
C PRO A 87 -30.53 -12.42 35.17
N GLN A 88 -31.28 -11.57 34.47
CA GLN A 88 -31.96 -11.95 33.22
C GLN A 88 -31.20 -11.39 32.01
N VAL A 89 -31.35 -12.06 30.87
CA VAL A 89 -30.68 -11.65 29.62
C VAL A 89 -31.01 -10.18 29.31
N GLY A 90 -29.98 -9.40 29.01
CA GLY A 90 -30.10 -7.98 28.69
C GLY A 90 -29.97 -7.03 29.88
N TRP A 91 -29.91 -7.54 31.12
CA TRP A 91 -29.59 -6.72 32.30
C TRP A 91 -28.23 -6.06 32.14
N ARG A 92 -28.10 -4.85 32.66
CA ARG A 92 -26.89 -4.03 32.60
C ARG A 92 -26.39 -3.77 34.01
N ALA A 93 -25.08 -3.86 34.19
CA ALA A 93 -24.42 -3.52 35.43
C ALA A 93 -23.19 -2.66 35.12
N THR A 94 -22.94 -1.67 35.98
CA THR A 94 -21.75 -0.83 35.90
C THR A 94 -20.75 -1.26 36.97
N LEU A 95 -19.47 -1.39 36.63
CA LEU A 95 -18.43 -1.62 37.63
C LEU A 95 -18.12 -0.32 38.37
N ALA A 96 -18.26 -0.34 39.70
CA ALA A 96 -18.07 0.84 40.56
C ALA A 96 -16.70 1.52 40.35
N ALA A 97 -15.65 0.73 40.14
CA ALA A 97 -14.27 1.22 40.04
C ALA A 97 -13.89 1.84 38.67
N SER A 98 -14.57 1.48 37.57
CA SER A 98 -14.10 1.80 36.22
C SER A 98 -15.17 2.33 35.25
N ALA A 99 -16.42 2.46 35.69
CA ALA A 99 -17.57 2.79 34.84
C ALA A 99 -17.77 1.83 33.65
N GLU A 100 -17.12 0.66 33.64
CA GLU A 100 -17.33 -0.37 32.64
C GLU A 100 -18.75 -0.91 32.74
N ILE A 101 -19.50 -0.86 31.64
CA ILE A 101 -20.84 -1.43 31.56
C ILE A 101 -20.75 -2.83 30.95
N ARG A 102 -21.32 -3.81 31.63
CA ARG A 102 -21.52 -5.17 31.09
C ARG A 102 -22.99 -5.50 30.93
N ILE A 103 -23.29 -6.34 29.94
CA ILE A 103 -24.61 -6.92 29.71
C ILE A 103 -24.58 -8.39 30.08
N TRP A 104 -25.59 -8.86 30.81
CA TRP A 104 -25.79 -10.29 31.02
C TRP A 104 -26.32 -10.97 29.75
N THR A 105 -25.55 -11.92 29.23
CA THR A 105 -25.86 -12.65 27.99
C THR A 105 -26.72 -13.91 28.20
N GLY A 106 -26.97 -14.28 29.45
CA GLY A 106 -27.60 -15.56 29.82
C GLY A 106 -26.61 -16.58 30.38
N THR A 107 -25.32 -16.41 30.09
CA THR A 107 -24.23 -17.28 30.58
C THR A 107 -23.07 -16.49 31.20
N SER A 108 -22.94 -15.20 30.89
CA SER A 108 -21.87 -14.35 31.45
C SER A 108 -22.17 -12.87 31.29
N TRP A 109 -21.54 -12.04 32.15
CA TRP A 109 -21.48 -10.59 32.00
C TRP A 109 -20.38 -10.24 30.99
N GLN A 110 -20.77 -9.69 29.83
CA GLN A 110 -19.85 -9.30 28.76
C GLN A 110 -19.81 -7.78 28.60
N PRO A 111 -18.65 -7.16 28.29
CA PRO A 111 -18.59 -5.73 27.98
C PRO A 111 -19.59 -5.35 26.88
N VAL A 112 -20.23 -4.19 26.99
CA VAL A 112 -21.16 -3.71 25.94
C VAL A 112 -20.46 -3.63 24.58
N SER A 113 -19.18 -3.24 24.55
CA SER A 113 -18.37 -3.17 23.33
C SER A 113 -18.16 -4.51 22.63
N ALA A 114 -18.19 -5.62 23.37
CA ALA A 114 -18.08 -6.96 22.80
C ALA A 114 -19.34 -7.40 22.03
N ASN A 115 -20.43 -6.62 22.12
CA ASN A 115 -21.70 -6.90 21.46
C ASN A 115 -21.98 -5.95 20.27
N VAL A 116 -20.99 -5.16 19.84
CA VAL A 116 -21.11 -4.34 18.63
C VAL A 116 -20.65 -5.17 17.44
N ASP A 117 -21.58 -5.47 16.54
CA ASP A 117 -21.25 -6.06 15.25
C ASP A 117 -20.68 -4.97 14.33
N PHE A 118 -19.45 -5.17 13.87
CA PHE A 118 -18.78 -4.27 12.93
C PHE A 118 -18.83 -4.79 11.49
N ASP A 119 -19.51 -5.91 11.24
CA ASP A 119 -19.78 -6.39 9.89
C ASP A 119 -20.93 -5.58 9.26
N ASN A 120 -20.80 -5.30 7.96
CA ASN A 120 -21.83 -4.62 7.15
C ASN A 120 -22.27 -3.24 7.67
N LEU A 121 -21.38 -2.49 8.30
CA LEU A 121 -21.63 -1.09 8.67
C LEU A 121 -21.99 -0.25 7.42
N ASP A 122 -22.93 0.68 7.58
CA ASP A 122 -23.27 1.65 6.53
C ASP A 122 -22.06 2.53 6.16
N GLY A 123 -21.23 2.87 7.15
CA GLY A 123 -19.93 3.50 6.96
C GLY A 123 -19.20 3.84 8.26
N VAL A 124 -17.93 4.21 8.14
CA VAL A 124 -17.03 4.60 9.22
C VAL A 124 -16.35 5.90 8.84
N GLY A 125 -16.55 6.93 9.67
CA GLY A 125 -15.96 8.25 9.53
C GLY A 125 -14.95 8.54 10.64
N VAL A 126 -13.73 8.95 10.29
CA VAL A 126 -12.69 9.39 11.24
C VAL A 126 -12.42 10.87 10.98
N ASN A 127 -12.83 11.74 11.92
CA ASN A 127 -12.79 13.22 11.81
C ASN A 127 -13.57 13.79 10.60
N THR A 128 -14.39 12.99 9.94
CA THR A 128 -15.31 13.37 8.87
C THR A 128 -16.50 12.41 8.86
N ALA A 129 -17.59 12.75 8.20
CA ALA A 129 -18.68 11.82 7.93
C ALA A 129 -18.30 10.88 6.77
N SER A 130 -18.71 9.62 6.87
CA SER A 130 -18.80 8.71 5.72
C SER A 130 -20.06 9.03 4.90
N ASP A 131 -20.08 8.56 3.66
CA ASP A 131 -21.22 8.67 2.75
C ASP A 131 -21.43 7.35 1.98
N PRO A 132 -22.53 7.17 1.22
CA PRO A 132 -22.80 5.92 0.49
C PRO A 132 -21.74 5.51 -0.54
N ILE A 133 -20.91 6.45 -1.01
CA ILE A 133 -19.78 6.24 -1.93
C ILE A 133 -18.50 6.01 -1.13
N ASN A 134 -18.16 6.93 -0.21
CA ASN A 134 -16.99 6.86 0.67
C ASN A 134 -17.36 6.25 2.03
N ARG A 135 -17.63 4.94 2.02
CA ARG A 135 -18.05 4.23 3.25
C ARG A 135 -16.96 4.17 4.31
N LEU A 136 -15.70 4.27 3.95
CA LEU A 136 -14.61 4.57 4.87
C LEU A 136 -14.07 5.97 4.52
N ALA A 137 -14.29 6.95 5.38
CA ALA A 137 -13.86 8.32 5.18
C ALA A 137 -12.94 8.78 6.31
N VAL A 138 -11.76 9.31 5.97
CA VAL A 138 -10.75 9.73 6.95
C VAL A 138 -10.27 11.14 6.62
N ALA A 139 -10.46 12.08 7.56
CA ALA A 139 -9.91 13.42 7.49
C ALA A 139 -8.81 13.59 8.55
N ALA A 140 -7.58 13.23 8.20
CA ALA A 140 -6.44 13.25 9.11
C ALA A 140 -5.15 13.58 8.37
N PRO A 141 -4.08 14.02 9.07
CA PRO A 141 -2.76 14.19 8.47
C PRO A 141 -2.16 12.90 7.89
N ALA A 142 -2.55 11.72 8.40
CA ALA A 142 -2.09 10.42 7.91
C ALA A 142 -3.10 9.29 8.17
N THR A 143 -3.03 8.24 7.35
CA THR A 143 -3.66 6.93 7.58
C THR A 143 -2.55 5.88 7.57
N LEU A 144 -2.36 5.17 8.69
CA LEU A 144 -1.37 4.10 8.81
C LEU A 144 -2.04 2.74 8.63
N LEU A 145 -1.63 2.01 7.60
CA LEU A 145 -1.98 0.60 7.38
C LEU A 145 -0.73 -0.24 7.66
N ASN A 146 -0.71 -0.93 8.80
CA ASN A 146 0.48 -1.66 9.25
C ASN A 146 0.32 -3.18 9.08
N HIS A 147 1.44 -3.89 8.97
CA HIS A 147 1.47 -5.35 8.90
C HIS A 147 1.44 -5.99 10.29
N GLU A 148 1.09 -7.27 10.34
CA GLU A 148 1.23 -8.11 11.54
C GLU A 148 2.32 -9.18 11.39
N GLY A 149 3.17 -9.06 10.36
CA GLY A 149 4.30 -9.99 10.13
C GLY A 149 4.65 -10.09 8.65
N ALA A 150 4.40 -11.25 8.06
CA ALA A 150 4.91 -11.62 6.73
C ALA A 150 4.41 -10.78 5.55
N GLY A 151 3.39 -9.92 5.71
CA GLY A 151 2.93 -9.03 4.65
C GLY A 151 1.70 -8.19 5.01
N HIS A 152 1.36 -7.27 4.09
CA HIS A 152 0.14 -6.45 4.11
C HIS A 152 -0.26 -6.16 2.65
N HIS A 153 -1.48 -6.50 2.27
CA HIS A 153 -1.97 -6.32 0.89
C HIS A 153 -3.25 -5.51 0.87
N LEU A 154 -3.26 -4.45 0.07
CA LEU A 154 -4.50 -3.77 -0.32
C LEU A 154 -5.07 -4.45 -1.56
N LYS A 155 -6.26 -5.05 -1.43
CA LYS A 155 -6.97 -5.70 -2.54
C LYS A 155 -8.06 -4.77 -3.04
N ILE A 156 -7.88 -4.24 -4.25
CA ILE A 156 -8.87 -3.39 -4.93
C ILE A 156 -9.40 -4.22 -6.11
N ASN A 157 -10.67 -4.59 -6.05
CA ASN A 157 -11.30 -5.46 -7.03
C ASN A 157 -12.39 -4.70 -7.80
N LYS A 158 -12.46 -4.92 -9.11
CA LYS A 158 -13.52 -4.40 -9.97
C LYS A 158 -14.42 -5.54 -10.47
N ALA A 159 -15.68 -5.25 -10.75
CA ALA A 159 -16.68 -6.27 -11.09
C ALA A 159 -16.58 -6.72 -12.56
N ALA A 160 -16.26 -5.80 -13.47
CA ALA A 160 -16.09 -6.06 -14.88
C ALA A 160 -14.77 -5.52 -15.44
N THR A 161 -14.40 -5.97 -16.64
CA THR A 161 -13.21 -5.47 -17.34
C THR A 161 -13.31 -3.96 -17.62
N SER A 162 -14.49 -3.43 -17.91
CA SER A 162 -14.73 -2.01 -18.18
C SER A 162 -14.74 -1.11 -16.95
N ASP A 163 -14.75 -1.68 -15.74
CA ASP A 163 -14.82 -0.90 -14.50
C ASP A 163 -13.43 -0.38 -14.11
N THR A 164 -13.38 0.42 -13.03
CA THR A 164 -12.14 0.97 -12.47
C THR A 164 -11.83 0.38 -11.09
N ALA A 165 -10.58 -0.07 -10.92
CA ALA A 165 -9.97 -0.39 -9.63
C ALA A 165 -8.64 0.35 -9.53
N ALA A 166 -8.63 1.51 -8.87
CA ALA A 166 -7.49 2.41 -8.87
C ALA A 166 -7.34 3.23 -7.58
N LEU A 167 -6.14 3.78 -7.40
CA LEU A 167 -5.84 4.82 -6.43
C LEU A 167 -5.90 6.18 -7.14
N LEU A 168 -6.81 7.05 -6.70
CA LEU A 168 -7.01 8.38 -7.25
C LEU A 168 -6.40 9.45 -6.31
N PHE A 169 -5.51 10.27 -6.85
CA PHE A 169 -4.90 11.40 -6.17
C PHE A 169 -5.60 12.69 -6.60
N GLN A 170 -6.01 13.50 -5.61
CA GLN A 170 -6.83 14.69 -5.84
C GLN A 170 -6.25 15.94 -5.21
N THR A 171 -6.60 17.10 -5.76
CA THR A 171 -6.44 18.41 -5.11
C THR A 171 -7.77 19.13 -5.17
N ASN A 172 -8.29 19.57 -4.01
CA ASN A 172 -9.58 20.26 -3.91
C ASN A 172 -10.70 19.52 -4.68
N TRP A 173 -10.84 18.22 -4.42
CA TRP A 173 -11.85 17.34 -5.03
C TRP A 173 -11.72 17.10 -6.55
N ALA A 174 -10.65 17.60 -7.18
CA ALA A 174 -10.37 17.35 -8.59
C ALA A 174 -9.26 16.30 -8.74
N GLY A 175 -9.49 15.28 -9.58
CA GLY A 175 -8.51 14.26 -9.92
C GLY A 175 -7.27 14.84 -10.59
N ARG A 176 -6.09 14.32 -10.26
CA ARG A 176 -4.80 14.75 -10.85
C ARG A 176 -3.96 13.59 -11.35
N ALA A 177 -3.99 12.47 -10.63
CA ALA A 177 -3.32 11.24 -11.04
C ALA A 177 -4.17 10.03 -10.62
N GLU A 178 -4.17 8.99 -11.45
CA GLU A 178 -4.84 7.73 -11.18
C GLU A 178 -3.90 6.57 -11.51
N ILE A 179 -3.81 5.60 -10.61
CA ILE A 179 -2.94 4.43 -10.75
C ILE A 179 -3.76 3.16 -10.51
N GLY A 180 -3.85 2.28 -11.51
CA GLY A 180 -4.55 1.01 -11.37
C GLY A 180 -5.10 0.46 -12.69
N LEU A 181 -6.18 -0.30 -12.58
CA LEU A 181 -6.92 -0.86 -13.72
C LEU A 181 -8.08 0.08 -14.04
N ALA A 182 -7.87 1.01 -14.99
CA ALA A 182 -8.79 2.11 -15.23
C ALA A 182 -9.53 1.95 -16.57
N GLY A 183 -10.70 1.29 -16.52
CA GLY A 183 -11.55 1.05 -17.69
C GLY A 183 -11.19 -0.17 -18.54
N GLU A 184 -10.19 -0.94 -18.09
CA GLU A 184 -9.70 -2.16 -18.74
C GLU A 184 -8.90 -3.03 -17.74
N ASP A 185 -8.31 -4.14 -18.20
CA ASP A 185 -7.46 -5.03 -17.39
C ASP A 185 -5.95 -4.72 -17.50
N ALA A 186 -5.58 -3.69 -18.26
CA ALA A 186 -4.21 -3.18 -18.31
C ALA A 186 -3.90 -2.34 -17.07
N PHE A 187 -2.68 -2.45 -16.55
CA PHE A 187 -2.20 -1.52 -15.52
C PHE A 187 -1.85 -0.19 -16.18
N SER A 188 -2.36 0.91 -15.63
CA SER A 188 -2.15 2.25 -16.18
C SER A 188 -1.80 3.27 -15.10
N ILE A 189 -1.07 4.31 -15.53
CA ILE A 189 -0.92 5.57 -14.82
C ILE A 189 -1.48 6.66 -15.74
N LYS A 190 -2.51 7.36 -15.28
CA LYS A 190 -3.17 8.45 -16.01
C LYS A 190 -3.01 9.74 -15.23
N LEU A 191 -2.80 10.86 -15.93
CA LEU A 191 -2.62 12.19 -15.35
C LEU A 191 -3.69 13.14 -15.90
N SER A 192 -4.07 14.13 -15.11
CA SER A 192 -5.01 15.16 -15.54
C SER A 192 -4.62 16.53 -14.98
N GLY A 193 -4.59 17.53 -15.87
CA GLY A 193 -4.36 18.92 -15.49
C GLY A 193 -5.59 19.60 -14.90
N ASP A 194 -6.79 19.22 -15.35
CA ASP A 194 -8.06 19.87 -15.01
C ASP A 194 -8.99 18.98 -14.16
N GLY A 195 -8.76 17.67 -14.12
CA GLY A 195 -9.59 16.66 -13.47
C GLY A 195 -10.71 16.11 -14.35
N VAL A 196 -10.70 16.44 -15.64
CA VAL A 196 -11.72 16.05 -16.63
C VAL A 196 -11.07 15.33 -17.81
N VAL A 197 -10.01 15.91 -18.38
CA VAL A 197 -9.25 15.30 -19.48
C VAL A 197 -8.09 14.50 -18.88
N TRP A 198 -7.98 13.25 -19.29
CA TRP A 198 -6.99 12.31 -18.77
C TRP A 198 -6.05 11.85 -19.87
N ASP A 199 -4.76 12.06 -19.65
CA ASP A 199 -3.68 11.59 -20.51
C ASP A 199 -3.07 10.32 -19.91
N GLU A 200 -2.89 9.29 -20.73
CA GLU A 200 -2.24 8.06 -20.33
C GLU A 200 -0.71 8.22 -20.36
N ALA A 201 -0.09 8.21 -19.18
CA ALA A 201 1.36 8.34 -19.04
C ALA A 201 2.08 6.98 -19.11
N LEU A 202 1.41 5.91 -18.67
CA LEU A 202 1.92 4.55 -18.72
C LEU A 202 0.76 3.58 -18.92
N ARG A 203 0.97 2.57 -19.76
CA ARG A 203 0.07 1.43 -19.90
C ARG A 203 0.88 0.16 -20.11
N ILE A 204 0.53 -0.87 -19.34
CA ILE A 204 1.20 -2.17 -19.33
C ILE A 204 0.13 -3.25 -19.39
N THR A 205 0.18 -4.08 -20.43
CA THR A 205 -0.64 -5.29 -20.53
C THR A 205 0.17 -6.52 -20.12
N PRO A 206 -0.49 -7.66 -19.82
CA PRO A 206 0.22 -8.91 -19.61
C PRO A 206 1.22 -9.21 -20.73
N GLY A 207 2.45 -9.58 -20.36
CA GLY A 207 3.54 -9.86 -21.30
C GLY A 207 4.36 -8.64 -21.74
N MET A 208 3.93 -7.41 -21.44
CA MET A 208 4.75 -6.22 -21.68
C MET A 208 5.76 -6.00 -20.55
N GLN A 209 6.99 -5.64 -20.92
CA GLN A 209 8.01 -5.08 -20.04
C GLN A 209 8.29 -3.65 -20.50
N VAL A 210 8.32 -2.67 -19.58
CA VAL A 210 8.49 -1.25 -19.96
C VAL A 210 9.84 -1.01 -20.64
N TYR A 211 10.92 -1.62 -20.13
CA TYR A 211 12.23 -1.68 -20.79
C TYR A 211 12.95 -3.00 -20.48
N HIS A 212 13.53 -3.65 -21.49
CA HIS A 212 14.39 -4.84 -21.41
C HIS A 212 15.33 -4.92 -22.63
N SER A 213 16.33 -5.80 -22.62
CA SER A 213 17.31 -5.88 -23.74
C SER A 213 16.68 -6.13 -25.11
N GLY A 214 15.51 -6.76 -25.19
CA GLY A 214 14.78 -7.02 -26.44
C GLY A 214 13.91 -5.87 -26.94
N ASN A 215 13.68 -4.81 -26.14
CA ASN A 215 13.02 -3.58 -26.59
C ASN A 215 13.95 -2.34 -26.51
N VAL A 216 15.10 -2.45 -25.84
CA VAL A 216 16.15 -1.42 -25.81
C VAL A 216 17.15 -1.62 -26.95
N VAL A 217 17.50 -2.87 -27.26
CA VAL A 217 18.43 -3.23 -28.35
C VAL A 217 17.70 -4.05 -29.41
N GLY A 218 17.64 -3.54 -30.64
CA GLY A 218 16.91 -4.14 -31.76
C GLY A 218 17.04 -3.28 -33.02
N THR A 219 16.27 -3.58 -34.07
CA THR A 219 16.25 -2.74 -35.26
C THR A 219 15.66 -1.37 -34.94
N VAL A 220 16.42 -0.30 -35.20
CA VAL A 220 15.97 1.07 -34.92
C VAL A 220 15.26 1.63 -36.15
N ALA A 221 14.12 2.32 -35.94
CA ALA A 221 13.34 2.97 -36.99
C ALA A 221 13.64 4.48 -37.08
N ALA A 222 13.61 5.05 -38.29
CA ALA A 222 13.84 6.49 -38.50
C ALA A 222 12.68 7.37 -37.97
N SER A 223 11.54 6.75 -37.69
CA SER A 223 10.37 7.37 -37.06
C SER A 223 9.86 6.41 -35.99
N PRO A 224 10.52 6.35 -34.81
CA PRO A 224 10.21 5.35 -33.81
C PRO A 224 8.82 5.58 -33.19
N GLY A 225 8.05 4.51 -33.06
CA GLY A 225 6.80 4.44 -32.30
C GLY A 225 7.03 4.00 -30.85
N VAL A 226 5.92 3.87 -30.11
CA VAL A 226 5.95 3.37 -28.73
C VAL A 226 6.45 1.92 -28.72
N GLY A 227 7.56 1.67 -28.03
CA GLY A 227 8.14 0.33 -27.87
C GLY A 227 9.22 -0.05 -28.90
N ASP A 228 9.59 0.86 -29.81
CA ASP A 228 10.68 0.64 -30.76
C ASP A 228 12.06 0.66 -30.07
N ALA A 229 13.04 0.01 -30.71
CA ALA A 229 14.39 -0.08 -30.18
C ALA A 229 15.09 1.28 -30.11
N LEU A 230 15.87 1.49 -29.05
CA LEU A 230 16.67 2.70 -28.86
C LEU A 230 18.05 2.58 -29.50
N PHE A 231 18.60 1.36 -29.54
CA PHE A 231 19.91 1.07 -30.09
C PHE A 231 19.87 -0.13 -31.04
N GLU A 232 20.56 -0.04 -32.17
CA GLU A 232 20.82 -1.19 -33.06
C GLU A 232 22.32 -1.40 -33.10
N THR A 233 22.81 -2.58 -32.72
CA THR A 233 24.22 -2.92 -32.80
C THR A 233 24.45 -4.06 -33.79
N GLY A 234 25.55 -4.00 -34.52
CA GLY A 234 25.91 -5.05 -35.46
C GLY A 234 27.40 -5.02 -35.79
N ALA A 235 27.88 -6.07 -36.44
CA ALA A 235 29.24 -6.17 -36.91
C ALA A 235 29.32 -7.00 -38.19
N ASN A 236 30.29 -6.69 -39.04
CA ASN A 236 30.67 -7.50 -40.19
C ASN A 236 32.19 -7.44 -40.38
N ALA A 237 32.70 -7.97 -41.49
CA ALA A 237 34.13 -8.00 -41.78
C ALA A 237 34.79 -6.61 -41.81
N ASN A 238 34.00 -5.54 -41.97
CA ASN A 238 34.49 -4.17 -42.04
C ASN A 238 34.50 -3.43 -40.70
N GLY A 239 34.01 -4.04 -39.61
CA GLY A 239 33.96 -3.44 -38.29
C GLY A 239 32.61 -3.60 -37.59
N GLY A 240 32.42 -2.82 -36.52
CA GLY A 240 31.17 -2.75 -35.75
C GLY A 240 30.43 -1.43 -35.97
N PHE A 241 29.12 -1.43 -35.72
CA PHE A 241 28.31 -0.22 -35.71
C PHE A 241 27.29 -0.20 -34.57
N THR A 242 26.87 1.01 -34.19
CA THR A 242 25.73 1.28 -33.33
C THR A 242 24.90 2.41 -33.93
N LYS A 243 23.62 2.16 -34.21
CA LYS A 243 22.64 3.22 -34.52
C LYS A 243 21.88 3.59 -33.25
N PHE A 244 21.56 4.87 -33.14
CA PHE A 244 20.78 5.46 -32.07
C PHE A 244 19.44 5.94 -32.64
N ALA A 245 18.37 5.85 -31.84
CA ALA A 245 17.02 6.29 -32.23
C ALA A 245 16.90 7.79 -32.52
N ASP A 246 17.82 8.61 -32.01
CA ASP A 246 17.92 10.02 -32.38
C ASP A 246 18.41 10.22 -33.83
N GLY A 247 18.91 9.17 -34.48
CA GLY A 247 19.46 9.12 -35.83
C GLY A 247 20.98 9.21 -35.93
N THR A 248 21.67 9.29 -34.79
CA THR A 248 23.14 9.20 -34.75
C THR A 248 23.58 7.77 -35.05
N MET A 249 24.71 7.59 -35.73
CA MET A 249 25.36 6.30 -35.92
C MET A 249 26.86 6.42 -35.69
N MET A 250 27.42 5.38 -35.06
CA MET A 250 28.85 5.18 -34.91
C MET A 250 29.27 3.92 -35.64
N CYS A 251 30.33 4.00 -36.43
CA CYS A 251 31.03 2.86 -37.03
C CYS A 251 32.46 2.82 -36.50
N TRP A 252 33.03 1.64 -36.28
CA TRP A 252 34.43 1.50 -35.86
C TRP A 252 35.10 0.26 -36.44
N ALA A 253 36.41 0.33 -36.61
CA ALA A 253 37.28 -0.79 -36.98
C ALA A 253 38.58 -0.72 -36.19
N ASN A 254 39.09 -1.85 -35.72
CA ASN A 254 40.36 -1.93 -34.99
C ASN A 254 41.39 -2.65 -35.87
N GLY A 255 42.66 -2.23 -35.84
CA GLY A 255 43.72 -2.87 -36.62
C GLY A 255 43.53 -2.79 -38.14
N PHE A 256 42.86 -1.75 -38.66
CA PHE A 256 42.69 -1.55 -40.10
C PHE A 256 44.05 -1.34 -40.76
N ALA A 257 44.39 -2.16 -41.76
CA ALA A 257 45.67 -2.07 -42.46
C ALA A 257 45.65 -0.93 -43.49
N THR A 258 46.50 0.08 -43.27
CA THR A 258 46.78 1.10 -44.29
C THR A 258 47.66 0.53 -45.41
N ALA A 259 47.80 1.27 -46.52
CA ALA A 259 48.57 0.84 -47.68
C ALA A 259 49.81 1.73 -47.90
N SER A 260 50.89 1.13 -48.39
CA SER A 260 52.11 1.84 -48.78
C SER A 260 51.95 2.41 -50.19
N GLY A 261 52.17 3.73 -50.35
CA GLY A 261 52.13 4.44 -51.62
C GLY A 261 50.74 4.54 -52.27
N ALA A 262 49.67 4.28 -51.52
CA ALA A 262 48.29 4.34 -52.00
C ALA A 262 47.30 4.55 -50.85
N ALA A 263 46.07 4.99 -51.17
CA ALA A 263 44.98 5.01 -50.21
C ALA A 263 44.43 3.60 -49.94
N ALA A 264 44.17 3.30 -48.66
CA ALA A 264 43.43 2.12 -48.25
C ALA A 264 41.94 2.48 -48.05
N ASN A 265 41.03 1.68 -48.59
CA ASN A 265 39.60 1.95 -48.53
C ASN A 265 38.97 1.27 -47.31
N TRP A 266 38.54 2.05 -46.32
CA TRP A 266 37.68 1.54 -45.26
C TRP A 266 36.22 1.68 -45.67
N THR A 267 35.59 0.56 -46.01
CA THR A 267 34.13 0.50 -46.18
C THR A 267 33.48 0.48 -44.79
N PHE A 268 32.51 1.34 -44.53
CA PHE A 268 31.81 1.32 -43.24
C PHE A 268 30.97 0.04 -43.08
N PRO A 269 30.86 -0.52 -41.87
CA PRO A 269 30.02 -1.68 -41.60
C PRO A 269 28.51 -1.39 -41.77
N ALA A 270 28.10 -0.11 -41.73
CA ALA A 270 26.76 0.35 -42.08
C ALA A 270 26.85 1.71 -42.82
N THR A 271 25.93 1.97 -43.75
CA THR A 271 25.92 3.19 -44.58
C THR A 271 25.28 4.36 -43.83
N PHE A 272 25.94 5.53 -43.85
CA PHE A 272 25.39 6.79 -43.36
C PHE A 272 24.40 7.40 -44.36
N ALA A 273 23.53 8.31 -43.91
CA ALA A 273 22.58 9.03 -44.77
C ALA A 273 23.27 10.01 -45.74
N GLY A 274 24.48 10.46 -45.42
CA GLY A 274 25.24 11.40 -46.24
C GLY A 274 26.75 11.24 -46.05
N ALA A 275 27.50 11.90 -46.93
CA ALA A 275 28.97 11.84 -46.95
C ALA A 275 29.67 12.69 -45.88
N ALA A 276 28.94 13.56 -45.18
CA ALA A 276 29.47 14.39 -44.10
C ALA A 276 29.58 13.56 -42.81
N VAL A 277 30.65 12.77 -42.70
CA VAL A 277 30.92 11.89 -41.56
C VAL A 277 32.18 12.36 -40.84
N ALA A 278 32.11 12.50 -39.51
CA ALA A 278 33.29 12.82 -38.71
C ALA A 278 34.11 11.54 -38.49
N VAL A 279 35.33 11.49 -39.04
CA VAL A 279 36.19 10.31 -38.97
C VAL A 279 37.49 10.64 -38.25
N THR A 280 37.87 9.78 -37.31
CA THR A 280 39.13 9.85 -36.59
C THR A 280 39.89 8.54 -36.74
N ALA A 281 41.21 8.65 -36.92
CA ALA A 281 42.12 7.51 -37.00
C ALA A 281 43.20 7.61 -35.93
N THR A 282 43.50 6.50 -35.27
CA THR A 282 44.57 6.38 -34.28
C THR A 282 45.58 5.36 -34.78
N VAL A 283 46.84 5.77 -34.94
CA VAL A 283 47.94 4.89 -35.35
C VAL A 283 48.22 3.87 -34.25
N GLU A 284 48.31 2.60 -34.65
CA GLU A 284 48.72 1.49 -33.78
C GLU A 284 50.19 1.13 -34.05
N GLY A 285 50.95 0.90 -32.98
CA GLY A 285 52.37 0.50 -33.06
C GLY A 285 53.35 1.56 -32.54
N GLY A 286 54.65 1.27 -32.66
CA GLY A 286 55.72 2.10 -32.09
C GLY A 286 56.35 3.11 -33.06
N SER A 287 56.01 3.07 -34.34
CA SER A 287 56.54 3.99 -35.36
C SER A 287 55.60 5.18 -35.51
N ALA A 288 56.16 6.40 -35.45
CA ALA A 288 55.38 7.61 -35.68
C ALA A 288 54.90 7.67 -37.13
N ALA A 289 53.60 7.92 -37.31
CA ALA A 289 52.98 8.13 -38.62
C ALA A 289 51.88 9.20 -38.50
N ILE A 290 51.61 9.87 -39.62
CA ILE A 290 50.50 10.79 -39.79
C ILE A 290 49.46 10.09 -40.65
N VAL A 291 48.21 10.11 -40.24
CA VAL A 291 47.09 9.53 -41.00
C VAL A 291 46.18 10.64 -41.46
N THR A 292 45.78 10.61 -42.73
CA THR A 292 44.78 11.51 -43.29
C THR A 292 43.60 10.72 -43.82
N ILE A 293 42.43 11.36 -43.79
CA ILE A 293 41.18 10.84 -44.31
C ILE A 293 40.82 11.64 -45.56
N ASP A 294 40.51 10.94 -46.64
CA ASP A 294 40.08 11.51 -47.92
C ASP A 294 38.90 10.69 -48.47
N GLY A 295 38.40 11.05 -49.66
CA GLY A 295 37.43 10.24 -50.41
C GLY A 295 36.14 9.95 -49.65
N GLN A 296 35.71 10.85 -48.76
CA GLN A 296 34.58 10.58 -47.87
C GLN A 296 33.28 10.38 -48.64
N SER A 297 32.59 9.30 -48.31
CA SER A 297 31.29 8.94 -48.83
C SER A 297 30.39 8.44 -47.71
N ALA A 298 29.10 8.25 -48.02
CA ALA A 298 28.15 7.63 -47.10
C ALA A 298 28.54 6.19 -46.69
N SER A 299 29.33 5.49 -47.52
CA SER A 299 29.65 4.07 -47.36
C SER A 299 31.10 3.77 -46.98
N GLY A 300 31.96 4.78 -46.88
CA GLY A 300 33.37 4.58 -46.54
C GLY A 300 34.24 5.80 -46.78
N VAL A 301 35.53 5.63 -46.46
CA VAL A 301 36.57 6.64 -46.61
C VAL A 301 37.87 6.04 -47.13
N GLU A 302 38.68 6.89 -47.74
CA GLU A 302 40.06 6.61 -48.06
C GLU A 302 40.96 7.00 -46.87
N VAL A 303 41.84 6.08 -46.47
CA VAL A 303 42.79 6.28 -45.38
C VAL A 303 44.20 6.24 -45.97
N ARG A 304 44.94 7.33 -45.79
CA ARG A 304 46.35 7.44 -46.20
C ARG A 304 47.26 7.59 -44.98
N SER A 305 48.46 7.06 -45.07
CA SER A 305 49.47 7.14 -44.03
C SER A 305 50.78 7.68 -44.58
N PHE A 306 51.42 8.53 -43.78
CA PHE A 306 52.68 9.18 -44.11
C PHE A 306 53.64 9.01 -42.93
N ASP A 307 54.94 8.89 -43.22
CA ASP A 307 55.95 9.04 -42.18
C ASP A 307 56.08 10.51 -41.75
N THR A 308 56.91 10.77 -40.75
CA THR A 308 57.17 12.14 -40.26
C THR A 308 57.93 13.02 -41.26
N ALA A 309 58.43 12.45 -42.36
CA ALA A 309 59.08 13.15 -43.46
C ALA A 309 58.13 13.40 -44.65
N GLY A 310 56.88 12.92 -44.59
CA GLY A 310 55.86 13.08 -45.63
C GLY A 310 55.89 12.00 -46.72
N SER A 311 56.62 10.90 -46.53
CA SER A 311 56.61 9.74 -47.45
C SER A 311 55.40 8.86 -47.21
N GLU A 312 54.66 8.50 -48.26
CA GLU A 312 53.55 7.53 -48.21
C GLU A 312 54.02 6.07 -48.09
N ALA A 313 55.31 5.81 -47.87
CA ALA A 313 55.84 4.45 -47.85
C ALA A 313 55.45 3.63 -46.60
N VAL A 314 54.98 4.28 -45.53
CA VAL A 314 54.62 3.60 -44.27
C VAL A 314 53.17 3.12 -44.29
N ALA A 315 52.94 1.93 -43.73
CA ALA A 315 51.63 1.28 -43.70
C ALA A 315 51.30 0.74 -42.29
N PRO A 316 51.14 1.61 -41.27
CA PRO A 316 50.76 1.16 -39.93
C PRO A 316 49.31 0.64 -39.88
N ALA A 317 49.02 -0.22 -38.92
CA ALA A 317 47.62 -0.50 -38.57
C ALA A 317 47.00 0.72 -37.86
N VAL A 318 45.70 0.94 -38.03
CA VAL A 318 44.99 2.05 -37.40
C VAL A 318 43.65 1.59 -36.81
N SER A 319 43.28 2.18 -35.67
CA SER A 319 41.91 2.11 -35.15
C SER A 319 41.12 3.30 -35.72
N LEU A 320 39.95 3.02 -36.28
CA LEU A 320 39.10 4.00 -36.96
C LEU A 320 37.76 4.12 -36.23
N VAL A 321 37.27 5.35 -36.10
CA VAL A 321 35.91 5.65 -35.64
C VAL A 321 35.29 6.67 -36.59
N ALA A 322 34.07 6.42 -37.01
CA ALA A 322 33.26 7.28 -37.85
C ALA A 322 31.92 7.59 -37.18
N LEU A 323 31.54 8.87 -37.13
CA LEU A 323 30.31 9.36 -36.50
C LEU A 323 29.51 10.20 -37.50
N GLY A 324 28.21 9.95 -37.58
CA GLY A 324 27.32 10.62 -38.53
C GLY A 324 25.85 10.28 -38.34
N ARG A 325 25.03 10.57 -39.34
CA ARG A 325 23.58 10.28 -39.35
C ARG A 325 23.30 9.04 -40.19
N TRP A 326 22.38 8.18 -39.76
CA TRP A 326 21.93 7.03 -40.57
C TRP A 326 20.57 7.25 -41.26
N PHE A 327 19.86 8.31 -40.89
CA PHE A 327 18.71 8.89 -41.61
C PHE A 327 18.69 10.42 -41.48
#